data_AF-A0A5M5BVZ7-F1
#
_entry.id   AF-A0A5M5BVZ7-F1
#
_cell.length_a   1.000
_cell.length_b   1.000
_cell.length_c   1.000
_cell.angle_alpha   90.00
_cell.angle_beta   90.00
_cell.angle_gamma   90.00
#
_symmetry.space_group_name_H-M   'P 1'
#
loop_
_entity.id
_entity.type
_entity.pdbx_description
1 polymer ?
#
loop_
_entity_poly.entity_id
_entity_poly.type
_entity_poly.pdbx_seq_one_letter_code
_entity_poly.pdbx_strand_id
1 'polypeptide(L)'
;SNGDISNVSAMHIRAMDFEPFSFRINDNAIPELLEGYKPETKKPGRPEEEKFDPYRHITEQQHRIALEAVFGLKEEYGYKELEDTLIKTYVSVGVKLNHKKAVSLITMLRNKRMIVQENGRKYTFMPDFHY
;
A
#
# COMPACT_ATOMS: atom_id res chain seq x y z
N SER A 1 -7.75 4.56 -25.95
CA SER A 1 -9.00 4.67 -25.17
C SER A 1 -10.08 5.10 -26.16
N ASN A 2 -10.95 4.19 -26.59
CA ASN A 2 -12.00 4.52 -27.55
C ASN A 2 -13.12 5.27 -26.81
N GLY A 3 -13.19 6.59 -26.99
CA GLY A 3 -14.14 7.46 -26.32
C GLY A 3 -15.61 7.28 -26.73
N ASP A 4 -15.88 6.48 -27.76
CA ASP A 4 -17.20 6.36 -28.38
C ASP A 4 -18.05 5.18 -27.86
N ILE A 5 -17.55 4.44 -26.85
CA ILE A 5 -18.21 3.22 -26.33
C ILE A 5 -18.82 3.50 -24.96
N SER A 6 -20.13 3.29 -24.85
CA SER A 6 -20.90 3.38 -23.61
C SER A 6 -21.24 1.99 -23.06
N ASN A 7 -21.10 1.81 -21.75
CA ASN A 7 -21.32 0.54 -21.05
C ASN A 7 -22.60 0.62 -20.22
N VAL A 8 -23.45 -0.41 -20.27
CA VAL A 8 -24.71 -0.50 -19.50
C VAL A 8 -24.69 -1.76 -18.63
N SER A 9 -24.84 -1.61 -17.32
CA SER A 9 -24.92 -2.71 -16.37
C SER A 9 -25.97 -2.44 -15.29
N ALA A 10 -26.51 -3.50 -14.68
CA ALA A 10 -27.44 -3.37 -13.57
C ALA A 10 -26.74 -2.75 -12.34
N MET A 11 -27.37 -1.74 -11.74
CA MET A 11 -27.01 -1.26 -10.40
C MET A 11 -27.82 -2.03 -9.35
N HIS A 12 -27.21 -2.26 -8.17
CA HIS A 12 -27.55 -3.15 -7.06
C HIS A 12 -29.01 -3.19 -6.52
N ILE A 13 -30.00 -2.59 -7.17
CA ILE A 13 -31.41 -2.71 -6.80
C ILE A 13 -32.26 -2.70 -8.07
N ARG A 14 -32.69 -3.88 -8.58
CA ARG A 14 -33.80 -3.98 -9.55
C ARG A 14 -34.59 -5.27 -9.37
N ALA A 15 -35.87 -5.19 -9.73
CA ALA A 15 -36.83 -6.29 -9.70
C ALA A 15 -36.57 -7.36 -10.78
N MET A 16 -35.70 -7.09 -11.76
CA MET A 16 -35.23 -8.04 -12.77
C MET A 16 -33.78 -7.70 -13.15
N ASP A 17 -32.95 -8.74 -13.26
CA ASP A 17 -31.57 -8.67 -13.75
C ASP A 17 -31.52 -8.70 -15.29
N PHE A 18 -30.46 -8.14 -15.87
CA PHE A 18 -30.19 -8.23 -17.31
C PHE A 18 -28.68 -8.38 -17.55
N GLU A 19 -28.31 -9.03 -18.65
CA GLU A 19 -26.91 -9.17 -19.06
C GLU A 19 -26.32 -7.81 -19.45
N PRO A 20 -25.17 -7.38 -18.88
CA PRO A 20 -24.51 -6.14 -19.27
C PRO A 20 -24.20 -6.13 -20.76
N PHE A 21 -24.43 -4.99 -21.41
CA PHE A 21 -24.15 -4.79 -22.83
C PHE A 21 -23.45 -3.46 -23.07
N SER A 22 -22.91 -3.27 -24.26
CA SER A 22 -22.30 -2.00 -24.67
C SER A 22 -22.79 -1.59 -26.04
N PHE A 23 -22.85 -0.29 -26.26
CA PHE A 23 -23.28 0.31 -27.51
C PHE A 23 -22.37 1.48 -27.87
N ARG A 24 -22.37 1.82 -29.16
CA ARG A 24 -21.72 3.04 -29.69
C ARG A 24 -22.74 3.88 -30.45
N ILE A 25 -22.44 5.15 -30.63
CA ILE A 25 -23.20 6.01 -31.54
C ILE A 25 -22.55 5.94 -32.92
N ASN A 26 -23.30 5.58 -33.96
CA ASN A 26 -22.80 5.54 -35.33
C ASN A 26 -22.83 6.95 -35.98
N ASP A 27 -22.34 7.06 -37.21
CA ASP A 27 -22.28 8.34 -37.95
C ASP A 27 -23.66 8.98 -38.20
N ASN A 28 -24.73 8.18 -38.10
CA ASN A 28 -26.12 8.65 -38.19
C ASN A 28 -26.70 9.06 -36.83
N ALA A 29 -25.86 9.17 -35.79
CA ALA A 29 -26.25 9.43 -34.41
C ALA A 29 -27.18 8.36 -33.78
N ILE A 30 -27.18 7.14 -34.31
CA ILE A 30 -28.02 6.02 -33.84
C ILE A 30 -27.20 5.07 -32.96
N PRO A 31 -27.74 4.61 -31.81
CA PRO A 31 -27.11 3.57 -31.00
C PRO A 31 -27.04 2.22 -31.71
N GLU A 32 -25.84 1.64 -31.81
CA GLU A 32 -25.60 0.28 -32.31
C GLU A 32 -25.00 -0.60 -31.20
N LEU A 33 -25.58 -1.77 -30.97
CA LEU A 33 -25.02 -2.77 -30.04
C LEU A 33 -23.68 -3.28 -30.56
N LEU A 34 -22.69 -3.32 -29.67
CA LEU A 34 -21.38 -3.91 -29.95
C LEU A 34 -21.42 -5.40 -29.59
N GLU A 35 -21.60 -6.25 -30.60
CA GLU A 35 -21.52 -7.69 -30.43
C GLU A 35 -20.08 -8.11 -30.05
N GLY A 36 -19.95 -8.92 -28.99
CA GLY A 36 -18.66 -9.42 -28.51
C GLY A 36 -17.90 -8.51 -27.55
N TYR A 37 -18.40 -7.30 -27.24
CA TYR A 37 -17.80 -6.46 -26.21
C TYR A 37 -18.10 -7.04 -24.82
N LYS A 38 -17.07 -7.55 -24.14
CA LYS A 38 -17.14 -7.99 -22.74
C LYS A 38 -16.66 -6.82 -21.88
N PRO A 39 -17.55 -6.15 -21.13
CA PRO A 39 -17.10 -5.17 -20.15
C PRO A 39 -16.12 -5.88 -19.22
N GLU A 40 -14.94 -5.29 -19.01
CA GLU A 40 -13.98 -5.84 -18.06
C GLU A 40 -14.69 -5.95 -16.72
N THR A 41 -14.99 -7.19 -16.30
CA THR A 41 -15.58 -7.47 -15.00
C THR A 41 -14.54 -7.09 -13.95
N LYS A 42 -14.57 -5.85 -13.49
CA LYS A 42 -13.92 -5.48 -12.23
C LYS A 42 -14.58 -6.38 -11.20
N LYS A 43 -13.81 -7.33 -10.64
CA LYS A 43 -14.31 -8.25 -9.61
C LYS A 43 -15.07 -7.42 -8.56
N PRO A 44 -16.32 -7.78 -8.20
CA PRO A 44 -17.03 -7.08 -7.15
C PRO A 44 -16.27 -7.31 -5.84
N GLY A 45 -15.64 -6.25 -5.34
CA GLY A 45 -14.84 -6.30 -4.12
C GLY A 45 -13.76 -5.22 -4.12
N ARG A 46 -13.40 -4.74 -2.92
CA ARG A 46 -12.18 -3.95 -2.74
C ARG A 46 -11.02 -4.78 -3.30
N PRO A 47 -10.11 -4.22 -4.13
CA PRO A 47 -8.92 -4.94 -4.53
C PRO A 47 -8.27 -5.51 -3.27
N GLU A 48 -7.86 -6.78 -3.31
CA GLU A 48 -7.09 -7.37 -2.21
C GLU A 48 -5.84 -6.50 -2.02
N GLU A 49 -5.85 -5.65 -0.99
CA GLU A 49 -4.68 -4.86 -0.64
C GLU A 49 -3.59 -5.85 -0.25
N GLU A 50 -2.49 -5.85 -1.01
CA GLU A 50 -1.32 -6.65 -0.71
C GLU A 50 -0.93 -6.42 0.76
N LYS A 51 -0.74 -7.51 1.50
CA LYS A 51 -0.35 -7.43 2.91
C LYS A 51 0.99 -6.69 2.99
N PHE A 52 1.03 -5.66 3.83
CA PHE A 52 2.26 -4.91 4.04
C PHE A 52 3.37 -5.82 4.57
N ASP A 53 4.44 -5.87 3.79
CA ASP A 53 5.70 -6.56 4.07
C ASP A 53 6.83 -5.51 4.09
N PRO A 54 7.41 -5.18 5.27
CA PRO A 54 8.48 -4.20 5.38
C PRO A 54 9.70 -4.50 4.50
N TYR A 55 9.98 -5.78 4.23
CA TYR A 55 11.13 -6.19 3.42
C TYR A 55 10.92 -6.01 1.91
N ARG A 56 9.66 -6.02 1.45
CA ARG A 56 9.34 -5.82 0.03
C ARG A 56 8.94 -4.39 -0.29
N HIS A 57 8.27 -3.72 0.66
CA HIS A 57 7.62 -2.44 0.41
C HIS A 57 8.45 -1.23 0.83
N ILE A 58 9.58 -1.42 1.50
CA ILE A 58 10.48 -0.33 1.90
C ILE A 58 11.88 -0.69 1.42
N THR A 59 12.54 0.23 0.73
CA THR A 59 13.91 0.02 0.25
C THR A 59 14.92 0.16 1.39
N GLU A 60 16.09 -0.48 1.25
CA GLU A 60 17.21 -0.30 2.18
C GLU A 60 17.55 1.18 2.40
N GLN A 61 17.60 1.97 1.32
CA GLN A 61 17.92 3.39 1.40
C GLN A 61 16.90 4.18 2.24
N GLN A 62 15.62 3.85 2.13
CA GLN A 62 14.58 4.45 2.97
C GLN A 62 14.77 4.07 4.44
N HIS A 63 15.16 2.82 4.73
CA HIS A 63 15.50 2.42 6.10
C HIS A 63 16.70 3.21 6.63
N ARG A 64 17.79 3.32 5.86
CA ARG A 64 18.99 4.07 6.28
C ARG A 64 18.65 5.52 6.60
N ILE A 65 18.05 6.25 5.66
CA ILE A 65 17.71 7.67 5.86
C ILE A 65 16.76 7.85 7.05
N ALA A 66 15.73 7.01 7.16
CA ALA A 66 14.77 7.13 8.26
C ALA A 66 15.40 6.79 9.61
N LEU A 67 16.22 5.73 9.70
CA LEU A 67 16.87 5.34 10.95
C LEU A 67 17.95 6.34 11.37
N GLU A 68 18.74 6.86 10.43
CA GLU A 68 19.69 7.95 10.71
C GLU A 68 18.97 9.20 11.24
N ALA A 69 17.82 9.55 10.66
CA ALA A 69 17.01 10.67 11.16
C ALA A 69 16.41 10.41 12.55
N VAL A 70 15.96 9.19 12.83
CA VAL A 70 15.45 8.81 14.17
C VAL A 70 16.58 8.85 15.20
N PHE A 71 17.65 8.10 14.96
CA PHE A 71 18.71 7.91 15.93
C PHE A 71 19.71 9.06 16.01
N GLY A 72 19.71 9.95 15.02
CA GLY A 72 20.42 11.24 15.09
C GLY A 72 19.78 12.23 16.06
N LEU A 73 18.49 12.07 16.40
CA LEU A 73 17.82 12.89 17.42
C LEU A 73 18.06 12.37 18.83
N LYS A 74 18.14 11.04 18.99
CA LYS A 74 18.37 10.37 20.28
C LYS A 74 18.99 9.01 20.01
N GLU A 75 20.06 8.69 20.72
CA GLU A 75 20.83 7.45 20.48
C GLU A 75 20.08 6.18 20.89
N GLU A 76 19.13 6.28 21.83
CA GLU A 76 18.42 5.13 22.38
C GLU A 76 16.91 5.40 22.56
N TYR A 77 16.08 4.42 22.22
CA TYR A 77 14.63 4.51 22.40
C TYR A 77 14.04 3.31 23.14
N GLY A 78 13.03 3.55 23.98
CA GLY A 78 12.13 2.48 24.45
C GLY A 78 11.19 2.02 23.33
N TYR A 79 10.57 0.84 23.46
CA TYR A 79 9.72 0.26 22.40
C TYR A 79 8.62 1.23 21.91
N LYS A 80 7.83 1.78 22.84
CA LYS A 80 6.69 2.66 22.50
C LYS A 80 7.15 3.98 21.88
N GLU A 81 8.21 4.58 22.43
CA GLU A 81 8.80 5.81 21.88
C GLU A 81 9.37 5.56 20.47
N LEU A 82 10.05 4.42 20.27
CA LEU A 82 10.58 4.03 18.97
C LEU A 82 9.46 3.87 17.96
N GLU A 83 8.38 3.18 18.32
CA GLU A 83 7.23 2.96 17.45
C GLU A 83 6.63 4.28 16.96
N ASP A 84 6.33 5.21 17.88
CA ASP A 84 5.75 6.52 17.55
C ASP A 84 6.71 7.36 16.69
N THR A 85 8.02 7.28 16.96
CA THR A 85 9.04 8.03 16.24
C THR A 85 9.25 7.47 14.82
N LEU A 86 9.22 6.14 14.66
CA LEU A 86 9.28 5.49 13.34
C LEU A 86 8.07 5.86 12.50
N ILE A 87 6.85 5.85 13.06
CA ILE A 87 5.64 6.25 12.34
C ILE A 87 5.76 7.68 11.80
N LYS A 88 6.28 8.62 12.60
CA LYS A 88 6.47 10.01 12.19
C LYS A 88 7.56 10.16 11.12
N THR A 89 8.70 9.51 11.32
CA THR A 89 9.89 9.73 10.48
C THR A 89 9.79 9.03 9.14
N TYR A 90 9.18 7.84 9.09
CA TYR A 90 9.01 7.10 7.84
C TYR A 90 8.07 7.81 6.86
N VAL A 91 7.15 8.64 7.34
CA VAL A 91 6.29 9.47 6.47
C VAL A 91 7.14 10.45 5.65
N SER A 92 8.22 10.99 6.21
CA SER A 92 9.13 11.92 5.52
C SER A 92 9.90 11.25 4.37
N VAL A 93 10.10 9.93 4.41
CA VAL A 93 10.71 9.15 3.32
C VAL A 93 9.67 8.48 2.40
N GLY A 94 8.41 8.92 2.49
CA GLY A 94 7.31 8.48 1.63
C GLY A 94 6.59 7.20 2.09
N VAL A 95 6.89 6.68 3.29
CA VAL A 95 6.31 5.44 3.80
C VAL A 95 5.27 5.73 4.88
N LYS A 96 3.99 5.49 4.56
CA LYS A 96 2.88 5.65 5.52
C LYS A 96 2.75 4.42 6.42
N LEU A 97 3.14 4.57 7.68
CA LEU A 97 3.01 3.56 8.71
C LEU A 97 1.82 3.82 9.64
N ASN A 98 1.27 2.74 10.20
CA ASN A 98 0.35 2.76 11.33
C ASN A 98 0.94 1.85 12.43
N HIS A 99 0.32 1.81 13.62
CA HIS A 99 0.80 0.98 14.74
C HIS A 99 1.07 -0.48 14.35
N LYS A 100 0.12 -1.12 13.64
CA LYS A 100 0.28 -2.52 13.20
C LYS A 100 1.47 -2.72 12.25
N LYS A 101 1.64 -1.80 11.29
CA LYS A 101 2.77 -1.82 10.35
C LYS A 101 4.10 -1.51 11.05
N ALA A 102 4.09 -0.61 12.04
CA ALA A 102 5.27 -0.25 12.82
C ALA A 102 5.77 -1.42 13.66
N VAL A 103 4.89 -2.20 14.28
CA VAL A 103 5.25 -3.44 15.00
C VAL A 103 5.93 -4.44 14.07
N SER A 104 5.36 -4.66 12.88
CA SER A 104 5.94 -5.54 11.86
C SER A 104 7.30 -5.02 11.38
N LEU A 105 7.42 -3.70 11.19
CA LEU A 105 8.67 -3.04 10.82
C LEU A 105 9.74 -3.22 11.90
N ILE A 106 9.46 -2.90 13.17
CA ILE A 106 10.39 -3.07 14.30
C ILE A 106 10.89 -4.51 14.38
N THR A 107 9.99 -5.47 14.21
CA THR A 107 10.33 -6.89 14.18
C THR A 107 11.31 -7.21 13.05
N MET A 108 11.06 -6.70 11.84
CA MET A 108 11.94 -6.89 10.69
C MET A 108 13.30 -6.22 10.89
N LEU A 109 13.32 -4.96 11.32
CA LEU A 109 14.54 -4.19 11.61
C LEU A 109 15.43 -4.90 12.62
N ARG A 110 14.84 -5.48 13.68
CA ARG A 110 15.56 -6.28 14.66
C ARG A 110 16.11 -7.57 14.04
N ASN A 111 15.32 -8.27 13.24
CA ASN A 111 15.75 -9.51 12.58
C ASN A 111 16.92 -9.28 11.61
N LYS A 112 16.91 -8.14 10.90
CA LYS A 112 17.99 -7.68 10.01
C LYS A 112 19.14 -7.01 10.75
N ARG A 113 19.09 -6.96 12.08
CA ARG A 113 20.06 -6.29 12.95
C ARG A 113 20.30 -4.82 12.58
N MET A 114 19.32 -4.14 11.99
CA MET A 114 19.39 -2.68 11.80
C MET A 114 19.23 -1.95 13.13
N ILE A 115 18.42 -2.53 14.03
CA ILE A 115 18.29 -2.09 15.41
C ILE A 115 18.65 -3.26 16.33
N VAL A 116 19.34 -2.96 17.42
CA VAL A 116 19.73 -3.94 18.43
C VAL A 116 19.19 -3.53 19.79
N GLN A 117 18.99 -4.52 20.66
CA GLN A 117 18.48 -4.30 22.01
C GLN A 117 19.53 -4.81 23.00
N GLU A 118 20.53 -3.98 23.33
CA GLU A 118 21.72 -4.42 24.07
C GLU A 118 21.41 -4.81 25.52
N ASN A 119 20.62 -4.00 26.23
CA ASN A 119 20.36 -4.18 27.66
C ASN A 119 18.92 -4.64 27.97
N GLY A 120 18.22 -5.20 26.98
CA GLY A 120 16.83 -5.66 27.12
C GLY A 120 15.78 -4.55 27.34
N ARG A 121 16.18 -3.27 27.44
CA ARG A 121 15.27 -2.14 27.74
C ARG A 121 15.14 -1.12 26.61
N LYS A 122 16.19 -0.91 25.83
CA LYS A 122 16.24 0.13 24.80
C LYS A 122 16.82 -0.40 23.50
N TYR A 123 16.42 0.24 22.41
CA TYR A 123 16.87 -0.03 21.06
C TYR A 123 17.90 1.02 20.63
N THR A 124 18.95 0.57 19.98
CA THR A 124 20.00 1.38 19.34
C THR A 124 20.09 1.03 17.85
N PHE A 125 20.61 1.97 17.05
CA PHE A 125 20.83 1.78 15.63
C PHE A 125 22.21 1.17 15.36
N MET A 126 22.27 0.16 14.50
CA MET A 126 23.50 -0.47 14.07
C MET A 126 23.66 -0.26 12.55
N PRO A 127 24.45 0.74 12.10
CA PRO A 127 24.51 1.14 10.68
C PRO A 127 25.21 0.11 9.77
N ASP A 128 25.97 -0.81 10.36
CA ASP A 128 26.71 -1.88 9.67
C ASP A 128 25.84 -3.13 9.40
N PHE A 129 24.58 -2.90 9.02
CA PHE A 129 23.63 -3.96 8.74
C PHE A 129 23.63 -4.36 7.25
N HIS A 130 23.19 -5.59 6.97
CA HIS A 130 22.98 -6.10 5.62
C HIS A 130 21.49 -6.35 5.35
N TYR A 131 21.00 -5.84 4.22
CA TYR A 131 19.59 -5.92 3.81
C TYR A 131 19.25 -7.22 3.07
#